data_AF-A0A3R8PJ55-F1
#
_entry.id   AF-A0A3R8PJ55-F1
#
_cell.length_a   1.000
_cell.length_b   1.000
_cell.length_c   1.000
_cell.angle_alpha   90.00
_cell.angle_beta   90.00
_cell.angle_gamma   90.00
#
_symmetry.space_group_name_H-M   'P 1'
#
loop_
_entity.id
_entity.type
_entity.pdbx_description
1 polymer ?
#
loop_
_entity_poly.entity_id
_entity_poly.type
_entity_poly.pdbx_seq_one_letter_code
_entity_poly.pdbx_strand_id
1 'polypeptide(L)'
;MSIEIFNESAFGDVNEEELLDVARFALWTMDVHSAAELSIHVVDLDTIADLHLRWLDLPGPTDVMSFPMDELTPGWGRKDGPAPSPAMLGDIMLCPEFALGQAERAGHPLSHELDLLTVHGVLHLLGFDHVTPEEEQRMFSLQNDILASWYDSQDERGVSFGPKPSSPAAFPTAADRDDRTSANPVPPPFSGDAPGDPERVSFTDSGDTGPAGDPGAGRGGGAAR
;
A
#
# COMPACT_ATOMS: atom_id res chain seq x y z
N MET A 1 -13.69 17.68 -1.55
CA MET A 1 -12.76 16.56 -1.35
C MET A 1 -13.62 15.35 -1.19
N SER A 2 -13.43 14.35 -2.04
CA SER A 2 -14.22 13.12 -2.00
C SER A 2 -13.44 12.09 -1.19
N ILE A 3 -14.06 11.55 -0.14
CA ILE A 3 -13.51 10.41 0.58
C ILE A 3 -14.62 9.37 0.67
N GLU A 4 -14.35 8.20 0.13
CA GLU A 4 -15.28 7.06 0.16
C GLU A 4 -14.73 5.98 1.10
N ILE A 5 -15.61 5.39 1.91
CA ILE A 5 -15.25 4.30 2.81
C ILE A 5 -16.06 3.07 2.44
N PHE A 6 -15.36 1.96 2.24
CA PHE A 6 -15.92 0.65 1.92
C PHE A 6 -15.56 -0.31 3.06
N ASN A 7 -16.56 -0.67 3.88
CA ASN A 7 -16.35 -1.61 4.97
C ASN A 7 -16.83 -3.01 4.60
N GLU A 8 -15.88 -3.88 4.26
CA GLU A 8 -16.10 -5.28 3.87
C GLU A 8 -15.59 -6.26 4.93
N SER A 9 -14.92 -5.78 5.97
CA SER A 9 -14.30 -6.59 7.04
C SER A 9 -15.29 -7.38 7.90
N ALA A 10 -16.58 -7.02 7.87
CA ALA A 10 -17.60 -7.48 8.82
C ALA A 10 -17.24 -7.24 10.31
N PHE A 11 -16.22 -6.42 10.58
CA PHE A 11 -15.73 -6.11 11.92
C PHE A 11 -16.57 -5.01 12.56
N GLY A 12 -17.20 -5.32 13.70
CA GLY A 12 -18.25 -4.47 14.29
C GLY A 12 -17.78 -3.18 14.98
N ASP A 13 -16.49 -3.06 15.30
CA ASP A 13 -15.94 -1.96 16.11
C ASP A 13 -15.29 -0.84 15.28
N VAL A 14 -15.59 -0.76 13.97
CA VAL A 14 -15.03 0.27 13.08
C VAL A 14 -16.00 1.44 12.97
N ASN A 15 -15.52 2.64 13.33
CA ASN A 15 -16.27 3.88 13.19
C ASN A 15 -15.90 4.60 11.89
N GLU A 16 -16.71 4.44 10.86
CA GLU A 16 -16.47 5.01 9.53
C GLU A 16 -16.50 6.54 9.54
N GLU A 17 -17.32 7.17 10.38
CA GLU A 17 -17.39 8.64 10.47
C GLU A 17 -16.09 9.23 11.03
N GLU A 18 -15.50 8.56 12.02
CA GLU A 18 -14.22 8.92 12.62
C GLU A 18 -13.07 8.81 11.62
N LEU A 19 -12.98 7.69 10.88
CA LEU A 19 -11.98 7.48 9.83
C LEU A 19 -12.06 8.54 8.73
N LEU A 20 -13.28 8.88 8.33
CA LEU A 20 -13.53 9.91 7.33
C LEU A 20 -13.15 11.30 7.85
N ASP A 21 -13.39 11.61 9.12
CA ASP A 21 -13.01 12.90 9.72
C ASP A 21 -11.49 13.06 9.86
N VAL A 22 -10.79 12.04 10.36
CA VAL A 22 -9.33 12.07 10.51
C VAL A 22 -8.63 12.11 9.15
N ALA A 23 -9.10 11.36 8.16
CA ALA A 23 -8.57 11.41 6.80
C ALA A 23 -8.75 12.80 6.17
N ARG A 24 -9.93 13.42 6.31
CA ARG A 24 -10.18 14.79 5.84
C ARG A 24 -9.26 15.80 6.53
N PHE A 25 -9.08 15.66 7.84
CA PHE A 25 -8.21 16.54 8.61
C PHE A 25 -6.74 16.43 8.17
N ALA A 26 -6.25 15.21 7.96
CA ALA A 26 -4.90 14.97 7.47
C ALA A 26 -4.67 15.62 6.09
N LEU A 27 -5.58 15.36 5.13
CA LEU A 27 -5.48 15.95 3.79
C LEU A 27 -5.58 17.48 3.80
N TRP A 28 -6.44 18.04 4.65
CA TRP A 28 -6.53 19.49 4.83
C TRP A 28 -5.25 20.09 5.41
N THR A 29 -4.69 19.46 6.44
CA THR A 29 -3.44 19.90 7.09
C THR A 29 -2.26 19.88 6.12
N MET A 30 -2.28 18.92 5.18
CA MET A 30 -1.26 18.76 4.15
C MET A 30 -1.49 19.64 2.91
N ASP A 31 -2.45 20.58 2.96
CA ASP A 31 -2.80 21.50 1.86
C ASP A 31 -3.14 20.77 0.55
N VAL A 32 -3.77 19.60 0.66
CA VAL A 32 -4.19 18.81 -0.50
C VAL A 32 -5.40 19.47 -1.17
N HIS A 33 -5.38 19.52 -2.50
CA HIS A 33 -6.44 20.16 -3.27
C HIS A 33 -7.82 19.56 -2.96
N SER A 34 -8.83 20.42 -2.83
CA SER A 34 -10.20 20.01 -2.49
C SER A 34 -10.89 19.14 -3.56
N ALA A 35 -10.26 18.94 -4.71
CA ALA A 35 -10.74 18.06 -5.78
C ALA A 35 -10.08 16.67 -5.71
N ALA A 36 -9.27 16.40 -4.69
CA ALA A 36 -8.68 15.08 -4.50
C ALA A 36 -9.73 14.03 -4.10
N GLU A 37 -9.49 12.81 -4.54
CA GLU A 37 -10.31 11.63 -4.27
C GLU A 37 -9.47 10.57 -3.54
N LEU A 38 -9.99 10.07 -2.42
CA LEU A 38 -9.39 9.03 -1.59
C LEU A 38 -10.43 7.92 -1.34
N SER A 39 -10.03 6.66 -1.50
CA SER A 39 -10.83 5.52 -1.06
C SER A 39 -10.18 4.86 0.14
N ILE A 40 -10.98 4.51 1.15
CA ILE A 40 -10.54 3.71 2.31
C ILE A 40 -11.34 2.41 2.31
N HIS A 41 -10.65 1.29 2.22
CA HIS A 41 -11.24 -0.04 2.26
C HIS A 41 -10.88 -0.70 3.58
N VAL A 42 -11.89 -1.09 4.34
CA VAL A 42 -11.74 -1.82 5.58
C VAL A 42 -12.03 -3.29 5.28
N VAL A 43 -11.01 -4.14 5.35
CA VAL A 43 -11.04 -5.52 4.84
C VAL A 43 -10.70 -6.54 5.94
N ASP A 44 -11.02 -7.80 5.70
CA ASP A 44 -10.66 -8.91 6.60
C ASP A 44 -9.20 -9.38 6.42
N LEU A 45 -8.75 -10.26 7.32
CA LEU A 45 -7.39 -10.81 7.31
C LEU A 45 -7.03 -11.55 6.02
N ASP A 46 -7.97 -12.33 5.49
CA ASP A 46 -7.73 -13.15 4.29
C ASP A 46 -7.53 -12.27 3.06
N THR A 47 -8.35 -11.22 2.94
CA THR A 47 -8.28 -10.25 1.85
C THR A 47 -6.98 -9.45 1.88
N ILE A 48 -6.58 -8.93 3.05
CA ILE A 48 -5.34 -8.16 3.14
C ILE A 48 -4.10 -9.04 2.96
N ALA A 49 -4.12 -10.30 3.42
CA ALA A 49 -3.02 -11.23 3.20
C ALA A 49 -2.86 -11.60 1.71
N ASP A 50 -3.97 -11.79 1.00
CA ASP A 50 -3.95 -12.02 -0.46
C ASP A 50 -3.43 -10.79 -1.22
N LEU A 51 -3.86 -9.58 -0.84
CA LEU A 51 -3.33 -8.33 -1.40
C LEU A 51 -1.83 -8.18 -1.12
N HIS A 52 -1.39 -8.46 0.10
CA HIS A 52 0.00 -8.36 0.51
C HIS A 52 0.91 -9.26 -0.33
N LEU A 53 0.46 -10.51 -0.56
CA LEU A 53 1.17 -11.44 -1.43
C LEU A 53 1.14 -11.00 -2.89
N ARG A 54 -0.03 -10.60 -3.42
CA ARG A 54 -0.17 -10.24 -4.84
C ARG A 54 0.61 -9.00 -5.24
N TRP A 55 0.70 -8.01 -4.36
CA TRP A 55 1.29 -6.72 -4.68
C TRP A 55 2.73 -6.55 -4.17
N LEU A 56 3.07 -7.13 -3.02
CA LEU A 56 4.40 -6.98 -2.41
C LEU A 56 5.22 -8.28 -2.41
N ASP A 57 4.65 -9.41 -2.87
CA ASP A 57 5.28 -10.76 -2.83
C ASP A 57 5.69 -11.19 -1.41
N LEU A 58 4.94 -10.71 -0.41
CA LEU A 58 5.18 -10.98 1.00
C LEU A 58 4.03 -11.80 1.59
N PRO A 59 4.33 -12.92 2.28
CA PRO A 59 3.29 -13.77 2.84
C PRO A 59 2.73 -13.20 4.15
N GLY A 60 1.42 -13.35 4.34
CA GLY A 60 0.72 -13.07 5.59
C GLY A 60 0.02 -11.71 5.62
N PRO A 61 -0.85 -11.48 6.61
CA PRO A 61 -1.61 -10.24 6.72
C PRO A 61 -0.76 -9.09 7.24
N THR A 62 -1.26 -7.87 7.00
CA THR A 62 -0.73 -6.60 7.49
C THR A 62 -1.88 -5.76 8.06
N ASP A 63 -1.53 -4.75 8.84
CA ASP A 63 -2.36 -3.66 9.33
C ASP A 63 -2.86 -2.70 8.24
N VAL A 64 -1.96 -2.19 7.38
CA VAL A 64 -2.29 -1.17 6.38
C VAL A 64 -1.49 -1.36 5.08
N MET A 65 -2.16 -1.14 3.95
CA MET A 65 -1.52 -1.00 2.64
C MET A 65 -2.01 0.27 1.96
N SER A 66 -1.13 1.00 1.30
CA SER A 66 -1.47 2.22 0.55
C SER A 66 -1.09 2.07 -0.92
N PHE A 67 -2.03 2.34 -1.80
CA PHE A 67 -1.89 2.21 -3.25
C PHE A 67 -2.03 3.59 -3.89
N PRO A 68 -0.92 4.32 -4.12
CA PRO A 68 -0.98 5.61 -4.80
C PRO A 68 -1.41 5.45 -6.27
N MET A 69 -2.30 6.31 -6.75
CA MET A 69 -2.62 6.39 -8.18
C MET A 69 -1.68 7.38 -8.88
N ASP A 70 -0.98 6.90 -9.92
CA ASP A 70 0.17 7.55 -10.57
C ASP A 70 -0.18 8.78 -11.46
N GLU A 71 -1.43 9.26 -11.46
CA GLU A 71 -1.83 10.44 -12.24
C GLU A 71 -1.49 11.78 -11.55
N LEU A 72 -0.68 11.76 -10.50
CA LEU A 72 -0.11 12.94 -9.86
C LEU A 72 1.32 13.23 -10.35
N THR A 73 1.61 13.13 -11.66
CA THR A 73 2.92 13.58 -12.18
C THR A 73 3.07 15.10 -12.00
N PRO A 74 3.96 15.60 -11.12
CA PRO A 74 4.21 17.03 -11.01
C PRO A 74 5.01 17.47 -12.24
N GLY A 75 4.36 18.13 -13.19
CA GLY A 75 5.05 18.75 -14.34
C GLY A 75 4.48 18.48 -15.73
N TRP A 76 3.41 17.71 -15.87
CA TRP A 76 2.74 17.48 -17.18
C TRP A 76 1.47 18.34 -17.39
N GLY A 77 1.30 19.40 -16.61
CA GLY A 77 0.36 20.48 -16.93
C GLY A 77 0.98 21.40 -17.98
N ARG A 78 0.64 21.21 -19.26
CA ARG A 78 0.85 22.26 -20.27
C ARG A 78 0.25 23.56 -19.72
N LYS A 79 0.94 24.70 -19.84
CA LYS A 79 0.41 26.03 -19.40
C LYS A 79 -0.96 26.37 -20.01
N ASP A 80 -1.37 25.65 -21.06
CA ASP A 80 -2.62 25.76 -21.81
C ASP A 80 -3.48 24.48 -21.75
N GLY A 81 -3.21 23.58 -20.80
CA GLY A 81 -3.96 22.33 -20.60
C GLY A 81 -5.30 22.56 -19.89
N PRO A 82 -6.26 21.60 -19.99
CA PRO A 82 -7.49 21.67 -19.22
C PRO A 82 -7.19 21.79 -17.72
N ALA A 83 -8.12 22.38 -16.96
CA ALA A 83 -8.02 22.52 -15.50
C ALA A 83 -7.57 21.19 -14.86
N PRO A 84 -6.75 21.23 -13.79
CA PRO A 84 -6.27 20.02 -13.13
C PRO A 84 -7.47 19.10 -12.88
N SER A 85 -7.39 17.90 -13.45
CA SER A 85 -8.35 16.83 -13.21
C SER A 85 -8.42 16.57 -11.70
N PRO A 86 -9.56 16.08 -11.15
CA PRO A 86 -9.57 15.52 -9.81
C PRO A 86 -8.35 14.64 -9.62
N ALA A 87 -7.51 15.00 -8.66
CA ALA A 87 -6.30 14.25 -8.36
C ALA A 87 -6.72 12.99 -7.61
N MET A 88 -6.76 11.86 -8.30
CA MET A 88 -6.92 10.56 -7.66
C MET A 88 -5.70 10.32 -6.76
N LEU A 89 -5.87 10.35 -5.44
CA LEU A 89 -4.77 10.06 -4.52
C LEU A 89 -4.49 8.55 -4.51
N GLY A 90 -5.54 7.76 -4.48
CA GLY A 90 -5.48 6.30 -4.47
C GLY A 90 -6.26 5.70 -3.31
N ASP A 91 -5.83 4.50 -2.90
CA ASP A 91 -6.60 3.64 -2.01
C ASP A 91 -5.79 3.27 -0.75
N ILE A 92 -6.45 3.28 0.41
CA ILE A 92 -5.90 2.77 1.68
C ILE A 92 -6.69 1.52 2.06
N MET A 93 -5.99 0.40 2.27
CA MET A 93 -6.56 -0.84 2.78
C MET A 93 -6.21 -0.96 4.27
N LEU A 94 -7.21 -1.12 5.13
CA LEU A 94 -7.06 -1.29 6.59
C LEU A 94 -7.60 -2.64 7.02
N CYS A 95 -6.89 -3.34 7.91
CA CYS A 95 -7.38 -4.57 8.54
C CYS A 95 -7.58 -4.37 10.05
N PRO A 96 -8.83 -4.16 10.53
CA PRO A 96 -9.11 -3.94 11.94
C PRO A 96 -8.73 -5.10 12.84
N GLU A 97 -8.89 -6.33 12.36
CA GLU A 97 -8.57 -7.53 13.14
C GLU A 97 -7.06 -7.63 13.41
N PHE A 98 -6.23 -7.30 12.42
CA PHE A 98 -4.78 -7.23 12.60
C PHE A 98 -4.38 -6.05 13.50
N ALA A 99 -4.97 -4.87 13.26
CA ALA A 99 -4.71 -3.65 14.02
C ALA A 99 -5.10 -3.80 15.51
N LEU A 100 -6.12 -4.60 15.84
CA LEU A 100 -6.51 -4.86 17.23
C LEU A 100 -5.35 -5.47 18.03
N GLY A 101 -4.63 -6.43 17.46
CA GLY A 101 -3.46 -7.02 18.12
C GLY A 101 -2.30 -6.02 18.30
N GLN A 102 -2.20 -5.00 17.45
CA GLN A 102 -1.24 -3.92 17.62
C GLN A 102 -1.68 -2.96 18.73
N ALA A 103 -2.95 -2.54 18.70
CA ALA A 103 -3.57 -1.66 19.69
C ALA A 103 -3.47 -2.23 21.11
N GLU A 104 -3.75 -3.54 21.28
CA GLU A 104 -3.62 -4.23 22.57
C GLU A 104 -2.18 -4.23 23.10
N ARG A 105 -1.18 -4.45 22.22
CA ARG A 105 0.24 -4.43 22.60
C ARG A 105 0.71 -3.03 22.97
N ALA A 106 0.23 -2.01 22.26
CA ALA A 106 0.56 -0.61 22.50
C ALA A 106 -0.29 0.03 23.63
N GLY A 107 -1.34 -0.65 24.09
CA GLY A 107 -2.16 -0.23 25.22
C GLY A 107 -3.06 0.96 24.94
N HIS A 108 -3.60 1.07 23.73
CA HIS A 108 -4.58 2.09 23.33
C HIS A 108 -5.77 1.44 22.61
N PRO A 109 -6.91 2.14 22.45
CA PRO A 109 -8.07 1.56 21.78
C PRO A 109 -7.80 1.29 20.29
N LEU A 110 -8.58 0.37 19.71
CA LEU A 110 -8.55 0.06 18.28
C LEU A 110 -8.86 1.29 17.42
N SER A 111 -9.84 2.12 17.81
CA SER A 111 -10.20 3.34 17.05
C SER A 111 -8.99 4.24 16.83
N HIS A 112 -8.19 4.45 17.88
CA HIS A 112 -6.96 5.22 17.79
C HIS A 112 -5.91 4.58 16.86
N GLU A 113 -5.78 3.25 16.88
CA GLU A 113 -4.85 2.58 15.96
C GLU A 113 -5.30 2.76 14.51
N LEU A 114 -6.60 2.65 14.24
CA LEU A 114 -7.14 2.89 12.91
C LEU A 114 -6.97 4.36 12.47
N ASP A 115 -7.12 5.32 13.37
CA ASP A 115 -6.85 6.73 13.10
C ASP A 115 -5.38 6.94 12.72
N LEU A 116 -4.48 6.34 13.50
CA LEU A 116 -3.04 6.38 13.27
C LEU A 116 -2.68 5.78 11.92
N LEU A 117 -3.17 4.57 11.62
CA LEU A 117 -2.94 3.88 10.35
C LEU A 117 -3.56 4.65 9.16
N THR A 118 -4.67 5.34 9.37
CA THR A 118 -5.29 6.19 8.34
C THR A 118 -4.42 7.40 8.02
N VAL A 119 -3.92 8.12 9.04
CA VAL A 119 -2.96 9.22 8.83
C VAL A 119 -1.68 8.70 8.17
N HIS A 120 -1.18 7.54 8.62
CA HIS A 120 -0.01 6.89 8.04
C HIS A 120 -0.20 6.60 6.54
N GLY A 121 -1.33 5.99 6.17
CA GLY A 121 -1.64 5.68 4.77
C GLY A 121 -1.79 6.94 3.92
N VAL A 122 -2.42 8.01 4.44
CA VAL A 122 -2.49 9.30 3.75
C VAL A 122 -1.10 9.87 3.46
N LEU A 123 -0.18 9.79 4.43
CA LEU A 123 1.20 10.26 4.23
C LEU A 123 1.93 9.46 3.15
N HIS A 124 1.76 8.13 3.10
CA HIS A 124 2.29 7.29 2.01
C HIS A 124 1.73 7.69 0.64
N LEU A 125 0.42 7.95 0.53
CA LEU A 125 -0.20 8.42 -0.72
C LEU A 125 0.34 9.78 -1.17
N LEU A 126 0.81 10.61 -0.25
CA LEU A 126 1.46 11.90 -0.54
C LEU A 126 2.96 11.77 -0.85
N GLY A 127 3.51 10.55 -0.87
CA GLY A 127 4.91 10.26 -1.18
C GLY A 127 5.87 10.39 -0.01
N PHE A 128 5.37 10.45 1.24
CA PHE A 128 6.22 10.28 2.41
C PHE A 128 6.47 8.80 2.64
N ASP A 129 7.74 8.44 2.74
CA ASP A 129 8.16 7.07 3.05
C ASP A 129 8.99 7.06 4.34
N HIS A 130 9.33 5.89 4.83
CA HIS A 130 10.10 5.67 6.06
C HIS A 130 11.15 4.55 5.89
N VAL A 131 11.76 4.46 4.71
CA VAL A 131 12.81 3.48 4.40
C VAL A 131 14.12 3.83 5.11
N THR A 132 14.51 5.10 5.13
CA THR A 132 15.70 5.57 5.85
C THR A 132 15.35 6.10 7.24
N PRO A 133 16.28 6.05 8.21
CA PRO A 133 16.03 6.59 9.55
C PRO A 133 15.64 8.07 9.57
N GLU A 134 16.19 8.88 8.66
CA GLU A 134 15.87 10.30 8.54
C GLU A 134 14.46 10.55 8.00
N GLU A 135 14.04 9.77 6.99
CA GLU A 135 12.68 9.82 6.44
C GLU A 135 11.66 9.32 7.46
N GLU A 136 11.99 8.23 8.15
CA GLU A 136 11.17 7.66 9.21
C GLU A 136 10.94 8.67 10.35
N GLN A 137 12.01 9.30 10.85
CA GLN A 137 11.88 10.31 11.89
C GLN A 137 10.98 11.47 11.44
N ARG A 138 11.10 11.90 10.18
CA ARG A 138 10.27 12.98 9.62
C ARG A 138 8.80 12.56 9.53
N MET A 139 8.53 11.40 8.95
CA MET A 139 7.17 10.92 8.73
C MET A 139 6.45 10.65 10.05
N PHE A 140 7.10 10.00 11.01
CA PHE A 140 6.50 9.69 12.31
C PHE A 140 6.23 10.95 13.14
N SER A 141 7.15 11.93 13.09
CA SER A 141 6.92 13.22 13.75
C SER A 141 5.69 13.92 13.14
N LEU A 142 5.62 13.99 11.81
CA LEU A 142 4.50 14.60 11.10
C LEU A 142 3.17 13.88 11.37
N GLN A 143 3.18 12.54 11.36
CA GLN A 143 2.01 11.72 11.68
C GLN A 143 1.48 12.04 13.07
N ASN A 144 2.35 12.07 14.08
CA ASN A 144 1.96 12.36 15.45
C ASN A 144 1.44 13.79 15.60
N ASP A 145 2.07 14.76 14.93
CA ASP A 145 1.64 16.16 14.96
C ASP A 145 0.25 16.34 14.34
N ILE A 146 -0.01 15.70 13.19
CA ILE A 146 -1.33 15.71 12.54
C ILE A 146 -2.37 15.06 13.45
N LEU A 147 -2.10 13.88 13.98
CA LEU A 147 -3.05 13.14 14.80
C LEU A 147 -3.34 13.86 16.12
N ALA A 148 -2.30 14.43 16.76
CA ALA A 148 -2.46 15.24 17.96
C ALA A 148 -3.30 16.49 17.70
N SER A 149 -3.05 17.16 16.57
CA SER A 149 -3.80 18.36 16.16
C SER A 149 -5.25 18.02 15.80
N TRP A 150 -5.50 16.84 15.22
CA TRP A 150 -6.84 16.36 14.94
C TRP A 150 -7.65 16.22 16.23
N TYR A 151 -7.11 15.54 17.25
CA TYR A 151 -7.76 15.45 18.57
C TYR A 151 -8.04 16.82 19.16
N ASP A 152 -7.06 17.74 19.14
CA ASP A 152 -7.22 19.09 19.69
C ASP A 152 -8.30 19.88 18.93
N SER A 153 -8.44 19.66 17.62
CA SER A 153 -9.46 20.29 16.79
C SER A 153 -10.89 19.79 17.06
N GLN A 154 -11.06 18.61 17.67
CA GLN A 154 -12.39 18.05 17.92
C GLN A 154 -13.18 18.93 18.88
N ASP A 155 -12.53 19.39 19.95
CA ASP A 155 -13.11 20.32 20.93
C ASP A 155 -13.52 21.65 20.28
N GLU A 156 -12.69 22.19 19.39
CA GLU A 156 -12.98 23.44 18.67
C GLU A 156 -14.16 23.30 17.70
N ARG A 157 -14.28 22.14 17.07
CA ARG A 157 -15.36 21.81 16.12
C ARG A 157 -16.63 21.30 16.79
N GLY A 158 -16.59 21.01 18.09
CA GLY A 158 -17.72 20.46 18.86
C GLY A 158 -18.09 19.03 18.46
N VAL A 159 -17.12 18.26 17.95
CA VAL A 159 -17.26 16.83 17.64
C VAL A 159 -16.48 16.01 18.68
N SER A 160 -16.83 14.74 18.87
CA SER A 160 -16.09 13.87 19.80
C SER A 160 -16.19 12.42 19.35
N PHE A 161 -15.06 11.83 18.99
CA PHE A 161 -14.95 10.43 18.58
C PHE A 161 -14.27 9.55 19.64
N GLY A 162 -13.58 10.15 20.60
CA GLY A 162 -12.98 9.46 21.73
C GLY A 162 -11.96 10.36 22.43
N PRO A 163 -11.53 10.02 23.67
CA PRO A 163 -10.49 10.76 24.34
C PRO A 163 -9.14 10.51 23.66
N LYS A 164 -8.36 11.58 23.47
CA LYS A 164 -6.96 11.51 23.06
C LYS A 164 -6.18 10.57 24.00
N PRO A 165 -5.55 9.51 23.50
CA PRO A 165 -4.74 8.64 24.34
C PRO A 165 -3.59 9.43 24.98
N SER A 166 -3.25 9.08 26.21
CA SER A 166 -2.15 9.72 26.95
C SER A 166 -0.90 8.84 27.06
N SER A 167 -0.95 7.60 26.55
CA SER A 167 0.20 6.69 26.59
C SER A 167 1.23 7.11 25.55
N PRO A 168 2.54 7.12 25.88
CA PRO A 168 3.59 7.39 24.89
C PRO A 168 3.56 6.43 23.69
N ALA A 169 3.16 5.18 23.91
CA ALA A 169 3.05 4.17 22.85
C ALA A 169 1.95 4.46 21.81
N ALA A 170 1.00 5.36 22.12
CA ALA A 170 -0.03 5.81 21.19
C ALA A 170 0.50 6.82 20.15
N PHE A 171 1.61 7.50 20.43
CA PHE A 171 2.25 8.44 19.51
C PHE A 171 3.67 7.98 19.23
N PRO A 172 3.83 6.95 18.37
CA PRO A 172 5.09 6.28 18.23
C PRO A 172 6.14 7.14 17.55
N THR A 173 7.38 6.94 17.96
CA THR A 173 8.55 7.53 17.33
C THR A 173 9.24 6.51 16.44
N ALA A 174 10.16 6.98 15.59
CA ALA A 174 11.05 6.09 14.81
C ALA A 174 11.83 5.10 15.70
N ALA A 175 12.08 5.43 16.97
CA ALA A 175 12.77 4.55 17.91
C ALA A 175 11.88 3.37 18.38
N ASP A 176 10.56 3.47 18.24
CA ASP A 176 9.58 2.46 18.69
C ASP A 176 9.29 1.41 17.59
N ARG A 177 10.07 1.42 16.50
CA ARG A 177 9.96 0.54 15.33
C ARG A 177 10.26 -0.93 15.64
N ASP A 178 11.28 -1.19 16.46
CA ASP A 178 11.82 -2.53 16.73
C ASP A 178 10.78 -3.49 17.38
N ASP A 179 9.76 -2.94 18.05
CA ASP A 179 8.70 -3.73 18.70
C ASP A 179 7.42 -3.89 17.85
N ARG A 180 7.23 -3.08 16.79
CA ARG A 180 5.93 -2.97 16.09
C ARG A 180 5.93 -3.41 14.63
N THR A 181 7.04 -3.24 13.90
CA THR A 181 7.10 -3.40 12.43
C THR A 181 7.88 -4.61 11.93
N SER A 182 8.26 -5.57 12.79
CA SER A 182 9.00 -6.76 12.36
C SER A 182 8.26 -7.67 11.37
N ALA A 183 7.04 -7.30 10.93
CA ALA A 183 6.25 -8.01 9.95
C ALA A 183 6.22 -7.40 8.53
N ASN A 184 6.66 -6.15 8.29
CA ASN A 184 6.40 -5.48 6.99
C ASN A 184 7.59 -4.67 6.45
N PRO A 185 8.45 -5.26 5.62
CA PRO A 185 9.31 -4.48 4.74
C PRO A 185 8.45 -3.83 3.64
N VAL A 186 8.40 -2.49 3.63
CA VAL A 186 7.91 -1.72 2.48
C VAL A 186 8.83 -2.02 1.29
N PRO A 187 8.35 -2.62 0.18
CA PRO A 187 9.17 -2.76 -1.00
C PRO A 187 9.44 -1.38 -1.60
N PRO A 188 10.57 -1.19 -2.30
CA PRO A 188 10.90 0.10 -2.91
C PRO A 188 9.79 0.56 -3.86
N PRO A 189 9.63 1.88 -4.08
CA PRO A 189 8.60 2.40 -4.98
C PRO A 189 8.71 1.69 -6.33
N PHE A 190 7.58 1.17 -6.79
CA PHE A 190 7.44 0.49 -8.08
C PHE A 190 8.10 1.37 -9.15
N SER A 191 9.30 0.98 -9.58
CA SER A 191 9.91 1.55 -10.77
C SER A 191 9.05 1.02 -11.91
N GLY A 192 8.19 1.86 -12.46
CA GLY A 192 7.28 1.50 -13.53
C GLY A 192 8.03 0.93 -14.74
N ASP A 193 8.17 -0.38 -14.78
CA ASP A 193 8.20 -1.12 -16.03
C ASP A 193 6.76 -1.58 -16.30
N ALA A 194 6.20 -1.03 -17.37
CA ALA A 194 4.86 -1.32 -17.84
C ALA A 194 4.62 -2.84 -17.99
N PRO A 195 3.40 -3.35 -17.74
CA PRO A 195 3.08 -4.72 -18.09
C PRO A 195 2.94 -4.79 -19.62
N GLY A 196 3.96 -5.31 -20.30
CA GLY A 196 3.89 -5.51 -21.74
C GLY A 196 5.11 -6.19 -22.34
N ASP A 197 5.11 -7.52 -22.38
CA ASP A 197 5.03 -8.23 -23.67
C ASP A 197 4.60 -9.70 -23.47
N PRO A 198 3.33 -10.07 -23.73
CA PRO A 198 2.88 -11.46 -23.64
C PRO A 198 3.11 -12.22 -24.95
N GLU A 199 4.32 -12.27 -25.51
CA GLU A 199 4.65 -13.21 -26.59
C GLU A 199 6.09 -13.72 -26.53
N ARG A 200 6.30 -14.83 -25.82
CA ARG A 200 7.36 -15.80 -26.19
C ARG A 200 6.98 -17.22 -25.79
N VAL A 201 5.92 -17.72 -26.42
CA VAL A 201 5.71 -19.17 -26.57
C VAL A 201 6.72 -19.67 -27.61
N SER A 202 7.86 -20.20 -27.15
CA SER A 202 8.79 -20.89 -28.05
C SER A 202 8.22 -22.25 -28.44
N PHE A 203 7.51 -22.25 -29.57
CA PHE A 203 7.06 -23.41 -30.32
C PHE A 203 8.29 -24.14 -30.90
N THR A 204 8.62 -25.33 -30.37
CA THR A 204 9.58 -26.22 -31.01
C THR A 204 8.86 -26.95 -32.15
N ASP A 205 9.00 -26.42 -33.37
CA ASP A 205 8.54 -27.07 -34.59
C ASP A 205 9.44 -28.28 -34.90
N SER A 206 8.79 -29.41 -35.14
CA SER A 206 9.41 -30.69 -35.45
C SER A 206 9.28 -30.94 -36.94
N GLY A 207 10.43 -30.99 -37.62
CA GLY A 207 10.61 -31.76 -38.84
C GLY A 207 10.69 -30.96 -40.12
N ASP A 208 11.84 -31.00 -40.78
CA ASP A 208 11.84 -31.34 -42.20
C ASP A 208 13.18 -31.99 -42.61
N THR A 209 13.03 -32.73 -43.69
CA THR A 209 13.72 -33.81 -44.34
C THR A 209 15.09 -33.48 -44.97
N GLY A 210 15.87 -34.54 -45.24
CA GLY A 210 17.20 -34.51 -45.85
C GLY A 210 17.25 -34.03 -47.32
N PRO A 211 18.40 -34.19 -48.00
CA PRO A 211 18.51 -35.37 -48.85
C PRO A 211 19.92 -35.97 -49.05
N ALA A 212 19.88 -37.28 -49.39
CA ALA A 212 20.65 -38.05 -50.37
C ALA A 212 22.13 -37.76 -50.70
N GLY A 213 22.96 -38.82 -50.65
CA GLY A 213 24.25 -38.91 -51.34
C GLY A 213 25.11 -40.12 -50.98
N ASP A 214 24.72 -41.32 -51.43
CA ASP A 214 25.64 -42.47 -51.68
C ASP A 214 26.52 -42.10 -52.92
N PRO A 215 27.72 -42.69 -53.23
CA PRO A 215 28.09 -44.07 -52.93
C PRO A 215 29.55 -44.40 -52.59
N GLY A 216 29.73 -45.59 -52.01
CA GLY A 216 30.67 -46.53 -52.62
C GLY A 216 31.78 -47.13 -51.75
N ALA A 217 31.84 -48.46 -51.87
CA ALA A 217 33.03 -49.31 -51.76
C ALA A 217 33.49 -49.77 -50.36
N GLY A 218 33.04 -50.97 -50.01
CA GLY A 218 33.91 -52.12 -50.25
C GLY A 218 34.35 -52.93 -49.03
N ARG A 219 33.97 -54.21 -49.06
CA ARG A 219 34.71 -55.41 -48.61
C ARG A 219 35.05 -55.46 -47.11
N GLY A 220 34.76 -56.51 -46.35
CA GLY A 220 34.31 -57.85 -46.65
C GLY A 220 34.77 -58.78 -45.50
N GLY A 221 34.06 -59.90 -45.34
CA GLY A 221 34.58 -61.13 -44.74
C GLY A 221 34.50 -61.27 -43.22
N GLY A 222 33.90 -62.38 -42.77
CA GLY A 222 34.14 -62.90 -41.42
C GLY A 222 32.98 -63.67 -40.81
N ALA A 223 32.88 -64.96 -41.16
CA ALA A 223 31.84 -65.90 -40.74
C ALA A 223 31.78 -66.17 -39.22
N ALA A 224 30.58 -66.52 -38.75
CA ALA A 224 30.40 -67.40 -37.60
C ALA A 224 29.25 -68.40 -37.90
N ARG A 225 29.68 -69.64 -38.17
CA ARG A 225 29.04 -70.95 -37.87
C ARG A 225 27.69 -71.30 -38.50
#